data_AF-A0A9W5PS82-F1
#
_entry.id   AF-A0A9W5PS82-F1
#
_cell.length_a   1.000
_cell.length_b   1.000
_cell.length_c   1.000
_cell.angle_alpha   90.00
_cell.angle_beta   90.00
_cell.angle_gamma   90.00
#
_symmetry.space_group_name_H-M   'P 1'
#
loop_
_entity.id
_entity.type
_entity.pdbx_description
1 polymer ?
#
loop_
_entity_poly.entity_id
_entity_poly.type
_entity_poly.pdbx_seq_one_letter_code
_entity_poly.pdbx_strand_id
1 'polypeptide(L)'
;RYKFNQIPAELKNTPHWILWRSEVRNGKKTKVPYQINGEMAQSNNKRSWSTFPTIIKFYEQGDYDGIGFMFSKDDPFIGIDIDHCIQEGALTSLAEDVIETVNSYTEYSPSGDGIHIIAKGKLPLKGPGTGRKNVDIGLEVYRHGRYFTFTGDCLDQVPVEN
;
A
#
# COMPACT_ATOMS: atom_id res chain seq x y z
N ARG A 1 2.97 14.31 -7.14
CA ARG A 1 1.64 14.77 -6.67
C ARG A 1 0.71 13.59 -6.84
N TYR A 2 0.03 13.14 -5.78
CA TYR A 2 -0.77 11.92 -5.83
C TYR A 2 -1.98 12.02 -6.74
N LYS A 3 -2.43 10.87 -7.25
CA LYS A 3 -3.52 10.71 -8.22
C LYS A 3 -4.62 9.80 -7.64
N PHE A 4 -5.12 10.12 -6.46
CA PHE A 4 -6.07 9.27 -5.73
C PHE A 4 -7.38 8.96 -6.49
N ASN A 5 -7.72 9.73 -7.51
CA ASN A 5 -8.82 9.42 -8.41
C ASN A 5 -8.61 8.12 -9.20
N GLN A 6 -7.36 7.72 -9.47
CA GLN A 6 -7.01 6.49 -10.19
C GLN A 6 -7.06 5.22 -9.32
N ILE A 7 -7.15 5.36 -7.99
CA ILE A 7 -7.30 4.20 -7.09
C ILE A 7 -8.63 3.46 -7.42
N PRO A 8 -8.61 2.13 -7.56
CA PRO A 8 -9.80 1.31 -7.85
C PRO A 8 -10.96 1.56 -6.88
N ALA A 9 -12.18 1.57 -7.42
CA ALA A 9 -13.40 1.85 -6.65
C ALA A 9 -13.61 0.87 -5.50
N GLU A 10 -13.27 -0.41 -5.69
CA GLU A 10 -13.38 -1.43 -4.64
C GLU A 10 -12.48 -1.20 -3.43
N LEU A 11 -11.26 -0.69 -3.65
CA LEU A 11 -10.37 -0.29 -2.55
C LEU A 11 -10.93 0.94 -1.84
N LYS A 12 -11.43 1.94 -2.59
CA LYS A 12 -12.08 3.13 -2.03
C LYS A 12 -13.31 2.78 -1.18
N ASN A 13 -14.06 1.77 -1.60
CA ASN A 13 -15.26 1.30 -0.90
C ASN A 13 -14.95 0.50 0.37
N THR A 14 -13.69 0.15 0.62
CA THR A 14 -13.27 -0.59 1.81
C THR A 14 -12.81 0.38 2.91
N PRO A 15 -13.32 0.29 4.16
CA PRO A 15 -13.06 1.28 5.21
C PRO A 15 -11.72 1.04 5.93
N HIS A 16 -10.64 0.83 5.19
CA HIS A 16 -9.31 0.50 5.72
C HIS A 16 -8.28 1.63 5.57
N TRP A 17 -8.75 2.85 5.32
CA TRP A 17 -7.89 3.97 4.99
C TRP A 17 -7.35 4.67 6.23
N ILE A 18 -6.09 5.09 6.16
CA ILE A 18 -5.35 5.83 7.19
C ILE A 18 -4.59 6.99 6.54
N LEU A 19 -4.11 7.92 7.36
CA LEU A 19 -3.17 8.97 6.97
C LEU A 19 -1.75 8.52 7.32
N TRP A 20 -0.71 9.11 6.75
CA TRP A 20 0.65 8.88 7.25
C TRP A 20 1.53 10.14 7.17
N ARG A 21 2.57 10.14 8.00
CA ARG A 21 3.64 11.13 8.00
C ARG A 21 5.00 10.47 7.96
N SER A 22 5.96 11.11 7.32
CA SER A 22 7.35 10.74 7.36
C SER A 22 7.99 11.29 8.64
N GLU A 23 8.40 10.38 9.53
CA GLU A 23 9.12 10.72 10.75
C GLU A 23 10.46 9.99 10.84
N VAL A 24 11.44 10.60 11.48
CA VAL A 24 12.68 9.89 11.84
C VAL A 24 12.47 9.16 13.16
N ARG A 25 12.54 7.82 13.13
CA ARG A 25 12.48 6.95 14.30
C ARG A 25 13.73 6.11 14.36
N ASN A 26 14.43 6.13 15.49
CA ASN A 26 15.71 5.43 15.67
C ASN A 26 16.73 5.72 14.54
N GLY A 27 16.79 6.98 14.08
CA GLY A 27 17.67 7.41 12.98
C GLY A 27 17.20 7.04 11.57
N LYS A 28 16.07 6.35 11.40
CA LYS A 28 15.53 5.95 10.10
C LYS A 28 14.23 6.69 9.77
N LYS A 29 14.15 7.24 8.54
CA LYS A 29 12.91 7.79 7.98
C LYS A 29 11.86 6.67 7.87
N THR A 30 10.72 6.87 8.50
CA THR A 30 9.63 5.90 8.65
C THR A 30 8.32 6.56 8.28
N LYS A 31 7.49 5.87 7.51
CA LYS A 31 6.12 6.31 7.21
C LYS A 31 5.21 5.84 8.35
N VAL A 32 4.83 6.75 9.23
CA VAL A 32 4.06 6.47 10.45
C VAL A 32 2.57 6.63 10.16
N PRO A 33 1.74 5.62 10.44
CA PRO A 33 0.31 5.67 10.16
C PRO A 33 -0.45 6.43 11.26
N TYR A 34 -1.42 7.23 10.84
CA TYR A 34 -2.23 8.12 11.67
C TYR A 34 -3.72 7.97 11.37
N GLN A 35 -4.52 8.16 12.40
CA GLN A 35 -5.96 8.29 12.35
C GLN A 35 -6.35 9.75 12.02
N ILE A 36 -7.63 9.98 11.74
CA ILE A 36 -8.15 11.33 11.47
C ILE A 36 -8.13 12.27 12.69
N ASN A 37 -8.09 11.71 13.91
CA ASN A 37 -8.01 12.47 15.16
C ASN A 37 -6.56 12.85 15.53
N GLY A 38 -5.57 12.47 14.72
CA GLY A 38 -4.15 12.75 14.97
C GLY A 38 -3.43 11.71 15.84
N GLU A 39 -4.12 10.69 16.36
CA GLU A 39 -3.48 9.56 17.04
C GLU A 39 -2.87 8.57 16.04
N MET A 40 -1.91 7.76 16.47
CA MET A 40 -1.35 6.71 15.61
C MET A 40 -2.40 5.64 15.30
N ALA A 41 -2.46 5.22 14.04
CA ALA A 41 -3.30 4.10 13.62
C ALA A 41 -2.60 2.76 13.87
N GLN A 42 -3.39 1.72 14.14
CA GLN A 42 -2.89 0.41 14.55
C GLN A 42 -3.25 -0.66 13.51
N SER A 43 -2.29 -1.51 13.14
CA SER A 43 -2.49 -2.47 12.05
C SER A 43 -3.40 -3.66 12.35
N ASN A 44 -3.78 -3.81 13.61
CA ASN A 44 -4.64 -4.88 14.11
C ASN A 44 -5.97 -4.36 14.69
N ASN A 45 -6.24 -3.05 14.63
CA ASN A 45 -7.44 -2.44 15.19
C ASN A 45 -8.21 -1.63 14.15
N LYS A 46 -9.27 -2.24 13.61
CA LYS A 46 -10.16 -1.63 12.60
C LYS A 46 -10.78 -0.30 13.03
N ARG A 47 -10.93 -0.06 14.34
CA ARG A 47 -11.46 1.22 14.86
C ARG A 47 -10.53 2.40 14.62
N SER A 48 -9.26 2.12 14.34
CA SER A 48 -8.27 3.14 14.01
C SER A 48 -8.16 3.44 12.51
N TRP A 49 -9.04 2.85 11.69
CA TRP A 49 -9.08 3.08 10.24
C TRP A 49 -10.36 3.83 9.88
N SER A 50 -10.44 4.34 8.66
CA SER A 50 -11.58 5.13 8.21
C SER A 50 -11.94 4.87 6.75
N THR A 51 -12.97 5.56 6.29
CA THR A 51 -13.44 5.47 4.90
C THR A 51 -12.57 6.34 3.99
N PHE A 52 -12.51 5.99 2.71
CA PHE A 52 -11.75 6.78 1.73
C PHE A 52 -12.20 8.26 1.68
N PRO A 53 -13.51 8.61 1.58
CA PRO A 53 -13.91 10.01 1.55
C PRO A 53 -13.51 10.79 2.81
N THR A 54 -13.58 10.15 3.98
CA THR A 54 -13.15 10.77 5.24
C THR A 54 -11.65 11.02 5.23
N ILE A 55 -10.84 10.04 4.82
CA ILE A 55 -9.38 10.19 4.80
C ILE A 55 -8.93 11.25 3.80
N ILE A 56 -9.53 11.31 2.61
CA ILE A 56 -9.23 12.36 1.64
C ILE A 56 -9.52 13.75 2.21
N LYS A 57 -10.68 13.95 2.84
CA LYS A 57 -11.02 15.23 3.48
C LYS A 57 -9.96 15.65 4.51
N PHE A 58 -9.53 14.74 5.37
CA PHE A 58 -8.54 15.06 6.41
C PHE A 58 -7.12 15.19 5.86
N TYR A 59 -6.77 14.46 4.79
CA TYR A 59 -5.51 14.62 4.07
C TYR A 59 -5.41 16.02 3.46
N GLU A 60 -6.46 16.50 2.80
CA GLU A 60 -6.49 17.82 2.14
C GLU A 60 -6.46 19.00 3.13
N GLN A 61 -6.93 18.80 4.36
CA GLN A 61 -7.03 19.83 5.39
C GLN A 61 -5.87 19.80 6.40
N GLY A 62 -5.19 18.65 6.49
CA GLY A 62 -4.16 18.39 7.48
C GLY A 62 -2.75 18.48 6.90
N ASP A 63 -1.78 18.41 7.80
CA ASP A 63 -0.37 18.29 7.45
C ASP A 63 0.01 16.79 7.43
N TYR A 64 -0.25 16.09 6.33
CA TYR A 64 0.06 14.66 6.19
C TYR A 64 0.77 14.42 4.85
N ASP A 65 1.73 13.49 4.84
CA ASP A 65 2.53 13.19 3.65
C ASP A 65 1.80 12.27 2.67
N GLY A 66 0.70 11.63 3.08
CA GLY A 66 -0.14 10.84 2.20
C GLY A 66 -1.21 10.01 2.92
N ILE A 67 -1.82 9.12 2.17
CA ILE A 67 -2.80 8.14 2.64
C ILE A 67 -2.21 6.73 2.57
N GLY A 68 -2.80 5.81 3.31
CA GLY A 68 -2.46 4.39 3.22
C GLY A 68 -3.67 3.50 3.44
N PHE A 69 -3.50 2.23 3.11
CA PHE A 69 -4.52 1.21 3.20
C PHE A 69 -4.04 0.06 4.09
N MET A 70 -4.83 -0.30 5.08
CA MET A 70 -4.53 -1.40 5.98
C MET A 70 -5.05 -2.73 5.43
N PHE A 71 -4.19 -3.74 5.34
CA PHE A 71 -4.61 -5.07 4.90
C PHE A 71 -5.22 -5.86 6.07
N SER A 72 -6.40 -6.43 5.86
CA SER A 72 -7.12 -7.21 6.85
C SER A 72 -7.24 -8.67 6.44
N LYS A 73 -7.20 -9.56 7.44
CA LYS A 73 -7.44 -10.99 7.22
C LYS A 73 -8.86 -11.30 6.73
N ASP A 74 -9.78 -10.36 6.91
CA ASP A 74 -11.21 -10.49 6.61
C ASP A 74 -11.55 -10.02 5.17
N ASP A 75 -10.59 -9.46 4.45
CA ASP A 75 -10.74 -9.00 3.07
C ASP A 75 -9.85 -9.83 2.11
N PRO A 76 -10.13 -9.80 0.80
CA PRO A 76 -9.37 -10.60 -0.15
C PRO A 76 -8.07 -9.93 -0.62
N PHE A 77 -7.74 -8.72 -0.16
CA PHE A 77 -6.63 -7.96 -0.73
C PHE A 77 -5.27 -8.46 -0.24
N ILE A 78 -4.34 -8.52 -1.18
CA ILE A 78 -2.93 -8.81 -0.95
C ILE A 78 -2.15 -7.62 -1.49
N GLY A 79 -1.19 -7.14 -0.70
CA GLY A 79 -0.22 -6.14 -1.13
C GLY A 79 1.09 -6.82 -1.48
N ILE A 80 1.62 -6.53 -2.66
CA ILE A 80 2.97 -6.88 -3.10
C ILE A 80 3.76 -5.58 -3.22
N ASP A 81 4.90 -5.52 -2.56
CA ASP A 81 5.80 -4.37 -2.53
C ASP A 81 7.13 -4.79 -3.16
N ILE A 82 7.62 -4.00 -4.12
CA ILE A 82 8.92 -4.21 -4.75
C ILE A 82 9.74 -2.93 -4.62
N ASP A 83 10.71 -2.96 -3.71
CA ASP A 83 11.61 -1.85 -3.43
C ASP A 83 12.70 -1.73 -4.50
N HIS A 84 13.08 -0.48 -4.85
CA HIS A 84 14.20 -0.16 -5.74
C HIS A 84 14.15 -0.85 -7.13
N CYS A 85 12.94 -1.12 -7.62
CA CYS A 85 12.70 -1.80 -8.90
C CYS A 85 12.59 -0.85 -10.09
N ILE A 86 12.82 0.45 -9.91
CA ILE A 86 12.92 1.42 -10.99
C ILE A 86 14.34 1.96 -11.02
N GLN A 87 15.05 1.66 -12.09
CA GLN A 87 16.46 2.01 -12.28
C GLN A 87 16.60 2.73 -13.62
N GLU A 88 17.22 3.92 -13.58
CA GLU A 88 17.41 4.75 -14.78
C GLU A 88 16.10 5.06 -15.55
N GLY A 89 14.97 5.07 -14.84
CA GLY A 89 13.64 5.35 -15.41
C GLY A 89 12.94 4.13 -16.03
N ALA A 90 13.50 2.94 -15.91
CA ALA A 90 12.90 1.69 -16.38
C ALA A 90 12.66 0.72 -15.21
N LEU A 91 11.66 -0.16 -15.37
CA LEU A 91 11.42 -1.26 -14.44
C LEU A 91 12.54 -2.30 -14.56
N THR A 92 12.86 -2.96 -13.45
CA THR A 92 13.71 -4.16 -13.48
C THR A 92 12.91 -5.34 -14.03
N SER A 93 13.60 -6.33 -14.60
CA SER A 93 12.95 -7.54 -15.14
C SER A 93 12.11 -8.27 -14.09
N LEU A 94 12.52 -8.25 -12.82
CA LEU A 94 11.72 -8.81 -11.73
C LEU A 94 10.37 -8.08 -11.59
N ALA A 95 10.37 -6.75 -11.63
CA ALA A 95 9.12 -6.00 -11.53
C ALA A 95 8.24 -6.19 -12.76
N GLU A 96 8.82 -6.21 -13.96
CA GLU A 96 8.08 -6.52 -15.20
C GLU A 96 7.42 -7.90 -15.12
N ASP A 97 8.20 -8.94 -14.77
CA ASP A 97 7.70 -10.31 -14.64
C ASP A 97 6.56 -10.42 -13.61
N VAL A 98 6.70 -9.76 -12.46
CA VAL A 98 5.67 -9.78 -11.40
C VAL A 98 4.43 -9.00 -11.81
N ILE A 99 4.58 -7.82 -12.45
CA ILE A 99 3.45 -7.04 -12.97
C ILE A 99 2.70 -7.86 -14.02
N GLU A 100 3.39 -8.48 -14.97
CA GLU A 100 2.77 -9.30 -16.02
C GLU A 100 2.08 -10.54 -15.44
N THR A 101 2.73 -11.20 -14.48
CA THR A 101 2.19 -12.41 -13.85
C THR A 101 0.94 -12.11 -13.01
N VAL A 102 0.95 -11.02 -12.24
CA VAL A 102 -0.14 -10.67 -11.32
C VAL A 102 -1.26 -9.92 -12.05
N ASN A 103 -0.90 -9.10 -13.04
CA ASN A 103 -1.78 -8.32 -13.91
C ASN A 103 -2.95 -7.65 -13.14
N SER A 104 -2.60 -6.84 -12.16
CA SER A 104 -3.55 -6.18 -11.27
C SER A 104 -3.10 -4.74 -11.00
N TYR A 105 -3.93 -3.97 -10.30
CA TYR A 105 -3.64 -2.58 -9.95
C TYR A 105 -2.21 -2.41 -9.42
N THR A 106 -1.43 -1.59 -10.13
CA THR A 106 -0.03 -1.31 -9.84
C THR A 106 0.20 0.20 -9.82
N GLU A 107 0.85 0.70 -8.77
CA GLU A 107 1.19 2.11 -8.61
C GLU A 107 2.65 2.33 -8.21
N TYR A 108 3.18 3.49 -8.55
CA TYR A 108 4.46 3.94 -8.02
C TYR A 108 4.37 4.19 -6.52
N SER A 109 5.37 3.74 -5.76
CA SER A 109 5.53 4.05 -4.34
C SER A 109 5.84 5.55 -4.14
N PRO A 110 5.68 6.09 -2.91
CA PRO A 110 5.97 7.51 -2.66
C PRO A 110 7.44 7.94 -2.90
N SER A 111 8.40 7.02 -2.85
CA SER A 111 9.82 7.34 -3.15
C SER A 111 10.09 7.44 -4.65
N GLY A 112 9.21 6.88 -5.48
CA GLY A 112 9.33 6.90 -6.94
C GLY A 112 10.28 5.87 -7.53
N ASP A 113 10.97 5.08 -6.70
CA ASP A 113 11.92 4.04 -7.12
C ASP A 113 11.43 2.60 -6.88
N GLY A 114 10.26 2.44 -6.26
CA GLY A 114 9.58 1.15 -6.06
C GLY A 114 8.11 1.19 -6.50
N ILE A 115 7.45 0.04 -6.50
CA ILE A 115 6.03 -0.11 -6.86
C ILE A 115 5.24 -0.89 -5.81
N HIS A 116 3.93 -0.64 -5.75
CA HIS A 116 2.99 -1.51 -5.06
C HIS A 116 2.04 -2.15 -6.07
N ILE A 117 1.78 -3.45 -5.92
CA ILE A 117 0.75 -4.18 -6.65
C ILE A 117 -0.29 -4.65 -5.64
N ILE A 118 -1.57 -4.41 -5.94
CA ILE A 118 -2.69 -4.87 -5.13
C ILE A 118 -3.45 -5.89 -5.93
N ALA A 119 -3.63 -7.09 -5.38
CA ALA A 119 -4.37 -8.19 -6.00
C ALA A 119 -5.37 -8.78 -5.02
N LYS A 120 -6.30 -9.59 -5.52
CA LYS A 120 -7.15 -10.44 -4.68
C LYS A 120 -6.55 -11.83 -4.59
N GLY A 121 -6.72 -12.46 -3.44
CA GLY A 121 -6.37 -13.86 -3.32
C GLY A 121 -6.31 -14.37 -1.90
N LYS A 122 -6.06 -15.67 -1.81
CA LYS A 122 -5.75 -16.32 -0.53
C LYS A 122 -4.32 -16.81 -0.64
N LEU A 123 -3.38 -16.08 -0.05
CA LEU A 123 -2.05 -16.64 0.15
C LEU A 123 -2.21 -17.92 0.99
N PRO A 124 -1.69 -19.07 0.52
CA PRO A 124 -1.57 -20.24 1.36
C PRO A 124 -0.52 -19.93 2.43
N LEU A 125 -0.96 -19.27 3.50
CA LEU A 125 -0.16 -18.98 4.68
C LEU A 125 0.08 -20.31 5.41
N LYS A 126 0.92 -21.18 4.84
CA LYS A 126 1.51 -22.28 5.60
C LYS A 126 2.48 -21.63 6.60
N GLY A 127 2.05 -21.51 7.85
CA GLY A 127 2.83 -20.96 8.98
C GLY A 127 2.21 -19.72 9.62
N PRO A 128 2.68 -19.33 10.82
CA PRO A 128 2.20 -18.18 11.57
C PRO A 128 2.80 -16.90 11.00
N GLY A 129 2.26 -16.41 9.87
CA GLY A 129 2.78 -15.20 9.23
C GLY A 129 1.67 -14.43 8.54
N THR A 130 1.82 -13.10 8.50
CA THR A 130 0.87 -12.22 7.82
C THR A 130 1.27 -11.92 6.37
N GLY A 131 2.42 -12.45 5.96
CA GLY A 131 3.08 -12.21 4.67
C GLY A 131 4.38 -13.01 4.52
N ARG A 132 5.10 -12.76 3.43
CA ARG A 132 6.46 -13.28 3.15
C ARG A 132 7.31 -12.14 2.60
N LYS A 133 8.61 -12.17 2.87
CA LYS A 133 9.57 -11.23 2.30
C LYS A 133 10.81 -11.95 1.84
N ASN A 134 11.39 -11.47 0.76
CA ASN A 134 12.70 -11.83 0.28
C ASN A 134 13.52 -10.54 0.10
N VAL A 135 14.37 -10.27 1.09
CA VAL A 135 15.14 -9.01 1.18
C VAL A 135 16.17 -8.93 0.05
N ASP A 136 16.72 -10.06 -0.38
CA ASP A 136 17.77 -10.10 -1.39
C ASP A 136 17.30 -9.62 -2.77
N ILE A 137 15.99 -9.73 -3.03
CA ILE A 137 15.36 -9.28 -4.28
C ILE A 137 14.37 -8.12 -4.07
N GLY A 138 14.30 -7.55 -2.86
CA GLY A 138 13.41 -6.42 -2.55
C GLY A 138 11.92 -6.73 -2.63
N LEU A 139 11.49 -8.00 -2.58
CA LEU A 139 10.10 -8.41 -2.76
C LEU A 139 9.44 -8.73 -1.41
N GLU A 140 8.36 -8.02 -1.09
CA GLU A 140 7.52 -8.33 0.06
C GLU A 140 6.06 -8.56 -0.35
N VAL A 141 5.38 -9.51 0.29
CA VAL A 141 3.99 -9.86 0.02
C VAL A 141 3.24 -9.97 1.34
N TYR A 142 2.18 -9.21 1.53
CA TYR A 142 1.38 -9.18 2.75
C TYR A 142 -0.09 -9.40 2.49
N ARG A 143 -0.71 -10.22 3.34
CA ARG A 143 -2.16 -10.40 3.39
C ARG A 143 -2.83 -9.54 4.46
N HIS A 144 -2.14 -9.31 5.58
CA HIS A 144 -2.69 -8.48 6.67
C HIS A 144 -1.60 -7.98 7.63
N GLY A 145 -2.01 -7.19 8.63
CA GLY A 145 -1.15 -6.77 9.76
C GLY A 145 -0.10 -5.71 9.41
N ARG A 146 -0.10 -5.25 8.16
CA ARG A 146 0.66 -4.14 7.62
C ARG A 146 -0.27 -3.23 6.83
N TYR A 147 0.15 -1.99 6.62
CA TYR A 147 -0.47 -1.07 5.69
C TYR A 147 0.53 -0.76 4.58
N PHE A 148 0.03 -0.44 3.39
CA PHE A 148 0.83 0.19 2.35
C PHE A 148 0.42 1.65 2.20
N THR A 149 1.37 2.50 1.84
CA THR A 149 1.06 3.85 1.39
C THR A 149 0.46 3.80 -0.01
N PHE A 150 -0.50 4.66 -0.29
CA PHE A 150 -1.12 4.75 -1.60
C PHE A 150 -0.81 6.09 -2.24
N THR A 151 -0.34 6.08 -3.47
CA THR A 151 -0.10 7.29 -4.28
C THR A 151 -1.21 7.51 -5.30
N GLY A 152 -1.91 6.44 -5.72
CA GLY A 152 -2.80 6.48 -6.85
C GLY A 152 -2.07 6.67 -8.19
N ASP A 153 -0.75 6.81 -8.22
CA ASP A 153 0.00 7.05 -9.46
C ASP A 153 0.21 5.73 -10.19
N CYS A 154 -0.84 5.29 -10.89
CA CYS A 154 -0.88 3.97 -11.51
C CYS A 154 0.07 3.90 -12.72
N LEU A 155 0.80 2.78 -12.84
CA LEU A 155 1.58 2.49 -14.06
C LEU A 155 0.64 2.31 -15.25
N ASP A 156 -0.44 1.55 -15.03
CA ASP A 156 -1.52 1.31 -15.99
C ASP A 156 -2.88 1.32 -15.28
N GLN A 157 -3.95 1.63 -16.02
CA GLN A 157 -5.33 1.62 -15.51
C GLN A 157 -5.92 0.21 -15.53
N VAL A 158 -5.32 -0.71 -14.78
CA VAL A 158 -5.81 -2.09 -14.61
C VAL A 158 -6.65 -2.19 -13.32
N PRO A 159 -7.82 -2.87 -13.33
CA PRO A 159 -8.59 -3.17 -12.11
C PRO A 159 -7.83 -4.05 -11.11
N VAL A 160 -8.41 -4.28 -9.91
CA VAL A 160 -7.86 -5.30 -9.00
C VAL A 160 -8.41 -6.67 -9.39
N GLU A 161 -7.53 -7.57 -9.84
CA GLU A 161 -7.89 -8.89 -10.36
C GLU A 161 -7.61 -10.02 -9.34
N ASN A 162 -8.10 -11.24 -9.66
CA ASN A 162 -7.98 -12.45 -8.83
C ASN A 162 -6.76 -13.30 -9.14
#